data_AF-A0AAE4T686-F1
#
_entry.id   AF-A0AAE4T686-F1
#
_cell.length_a   1.000
_cell.length_b   1.000
_cell.length_c   1.000
_cell.angle_alpha   90.00
_cell.angle_beta   90.00
_cell.angle_gamma   90.00
#
_symmetry.space_group_name_H-M   'P 1'
#
loop_
_entity.id
_entity.type
_entity.pdbx_description
1 polymer ?
#
loop_
_entity_poly.entity_id
_entity_poly.type
_entity_poly.pdbx_seq_one_letter_code
_entity_poly.pdbx_strand_id
1 'polypeptide(L)'
;MDKNTDKKLAFEYFVYQLHVWYKEACGDTKDNDLSILKVLKLLFFVSAVGTDKNSQSSLIDDVFDNFCAMPYGHVESDIYTIIKEKRLDNISIDTTKSKINSLDPILQNIDNGVKVKIDKSIDLLKEINFNLIKFSSFELVELSHRWYSWQKNYTKAKLSGSFSIPISIDEIKREIKIYQL
;
A
#
# COMPACT_ATOMS: atom_id res chain seq x y z
N MET A 1 3.50 -5.99 -21.13
CA MET A 1 2.95 -7.00 -20.22
C MET A 1 1.50 -6.64 -19.92
N ASP A 2 0.71 -7.57 -19.39
CA ASP A 2 -0.64 -7.25 -18.89
C ASP A 2 -0.50 -6.34 -17.66
N LYS A 3 -1.29 -5.25 -17.58
CA LYS A 3 -1.26 -4.27 -16.48
C LYS A 3 -1.35 -4.94 -15.10
N ASN A 4 -2.11 -6.02 -14.99
CA ASN A 4 -2.23 -6.79 -13.75
C ASN A 4 -0.96 -7.58 -13.38
N THR A 5 -0.20 -8.03 -14.38
CA THR A 5 1.08 -8.72 -14.15
C THR A 5 2.13 -7.73 -13.64
N ASP A 6 2.16 -6.51 -14.20
CA ASP A 6 3.09 -5.46 -13.79
C ASP A 6 2.76 -4.96 -12.37
N LYS A 7 1.47 -4.75 -12.07
CA LYS A 7 0.99 -4.36 -10.74
C LYS A 7 1.27 -5.44 -9.67
N LYS A 8 1.15 -6.72 -10.02
CA LYS A 8 1.54 -7.84 -9.16
C LYS A 8 3.03 -7.78 -8.80
N LEU A 9 3.92 -7.70 -9.79
CA LEU A 9 5.36 -7.65 -9.56
C LEU A 9 5.77 -6.42 -8.75
N ALA A 10 5.13 -5.27 -9.03
CA ALA A 10 5.29 -4.05 -8.23
C ALA A 10 4.92 -4.26 -6.77
N PHE A 11 3.81 -4.96 -6.50
CA PHE A 11 3.38 -5.27 -5.13
C PHE A 11 4.30 -6.25 -4.42
N GLU A 12 4.80 -7.29 -5.10
CA GLU A 12 5.76 -8.22 -4.51
C GLU A 12 7.08 -7.54 -4.14
N TYR A 13 7.58 -6.65 -5.00
CA TYR A 13 8.73 -5.80 -4.70
C TYR A 13 8.45 -4.82 -3.54
N PHE A 14 7.27 -4.21 -3.51
CA PHE A 14 6.84 -3.36 -2.40
C PHE A 14 6.87 -4.12 -1.07
N VAL A 15 6.33 -5.35 -1.01
CA VAL A 15 6.36 -6.18 0.20
C VAL A 15 7.80 -6.52 0.59
N TYR A 16 8.67 -6.84 -0.38
CA TYR A 16 10.10 -7.01 -0.11
C TYR A 16 10.73 -5.77 0.54
N GLN A 17 10.47 -4.58 0.02
CA GLN A 17 10.98 -3.34 0.61
C GLN A 17 10.40 -3.06 2.01
N LEU A 18 9.15 -3.48 2.29
CA LEU A 18 8.61 -3.44 3.66
C LEU A 18 9.36 -4.39 4.60
N HIS A 19 9.78 -5.58 4.15
CA HIS A 19 10.63 -6.47 4.95
C HIS A 19 11.98 -5.82 5.26
N VAL A 20 12.59 -5.13 4.30
CA VAL A 20 13.84 -4.39 4.51
C VAL A 20 13.64 -3.28 5.56
N TRP A 21 12.63 -2.44 5.40
CA TRP A 21 12.32 -1.38 6.36
C TRP A 21 11.96 -1.95 7.75
N TYR A 22 11.18 -3.02 7.82
CA TYR A 22 10.86 -3.69 9.07
C TYR A 22 12.13 -4.18 9.79
N LYS A 23 13.06 -4.79 9.06
CA LYS A 23 14.35 -5.22 9.60
C LYS A 23 15.16 -4.05 10.15
N GLU A 24 15.21 -2.93 9.43
CA GLU A 24 15.91 -1.71 9.89
C GLU A 24 15.28 -1.16 11.19
N ALA A 25 13.96 -1.21 11.30
CA ALA A 25 13.22 -0.63 12.40
C ALA A 25 13.15 -1.53 13.65
N CYS A 26 13.10 -2.85 13.46
CA CYS A 26 12.83 -3.85 14.50
C CYS A 26 14.00 -4.81 14.77
N GLY A 27 15.03 -4.83 13.91
CA GLY A 27 16.23 -5.67 14.04
C GLY A 27 16.17 -7.01 13.30
N ASP A 28 14.99 -7.64 13.20
CA ASP A 28 14.77 -8.88 12.43
C ASP A 28 13.41 -8.89 11.70
N THR A 29 13.18 -9.91 10.87
CA THR A 29 11.93 -10.11 10.11
C THR A 29 11.26 -11.45 10.41
N LYS A 30 11.77 -12.23 11.37
CA LYS A 30 11.33 -13.61 11.58
C LYS A 30 9.90 -13.66 12.11
N ASP A 31 9.60 -12.76 13.03
CA ASP A 31 8.29 -12.63 13.69
C ASP A 31 7.59 -11.33 13.28
N ASN A 32 7.75 -10.94 12.01
CA ASN A 32 7.09 -9.75 11.47
C ASN A 32 5.56 -9.87 11.55
N ASP A 33 4.90 -8.71 11.69
CA ASP A 33 3.44 -8.58 11.73
C ASP A 33 2.87 -7.99 10.42
N LEU A 34 3.61 -8.11 9.31
CA LEU A 34 3.25 -7.59 7.98
C LEU A 34 2.12 -8.43 7.35
N SER A 35 0.96 -8.43 8.01
CA SER A 35 -0.29 -9.03 7.59
C SER A 35 -0.89 -8.33 6.36
N ILE A 36 -1.85 -9.00 5.69
CA ILE A 36 -2.63 -8.42 4.59
C ILE A 36 -3.13 -7.02 4.93
N LEU A 37 -3.74 -6.84 6.10
CA LEU A 37 -4.30 -5.54 6.49
C LEU A 37 -3.22 -4.47 6.61
N LYS A 38 -2.14 -4.76 7.34
CA LYS A 38 -1.01 -3.84 7.54
C LYS A 38 -0.35 -3.44 6.22
N VAL A 39 -0.05 -4.43 5.38
CA VAL A 39 0.58 -4.22 4.06
C VAL A 39 -0.30 -3.36 3.16
N LEU A 40 -1.63 -3.58 3.13
CA LEU A 40 -2.54 -2.75 2.33
C LEU A 40 -2.63 -1.30 2.85
N LYS A 41 -2.55 -1.07 4.17
CA LYS A 41 -2.48 0.29 4.73
C LYS A 41 -1.18 0.99 4.33
N LEU A 42 -0.06 0.31 4.48
CA LEU A 42 1.24 0.85 4.09
C LEU A 42 1.30 1.11 2.57
N LEU A 43 0.70 0.24 1.75
CA LEU A 43 0.62 0.44 0.30
C LEU A 43 -0.07 1.76 -0.04
N PHE A 44 -1.18 2.05 0.62
CA PHE A 44 -1.88 3.33 0.46
C PHE A 44 -0.98 4.51 0.85
N PHE A 45 -0.38 4.49 2.05
CA PHE A 45 0.47 5.59 2.52
C PHE A 45 1.68 5.82 1.62
N VAL A 46 2.37 4.76 1.19
CA VAL A 46 3.51 4.83 0.28
C VAL A 46 3.08 5.31 -1.11
N SER A 47 1.90 4.89 -1.60
CA SER A 47 1.42 5.36 -2.91
C SER A 47 1.08 6.85 -2.91
N ALA A 48 0.55 7.36 -1.80
CA ALA A 48 0.11 8.74 -1.67
C ALA A 48 1.23 9.72 -1.25
N VAL A 49 2.32 9.25 -0.66
CA VAL A 49 3.38 10.11 -0.10
C VAL A 49 4.05 11.00 -1.14
N GLY A 50 4.26 12.28 -0.77
CA GLY A 50 4.87 13.28 -1.64
C GLY A 50 4.01 13.74 -2.82
N THR A 51 2.80 13.20 -3.00
CA THR A 51 1.92 13.59 -4.11
C THR A 51 1.12 14.85 -3.79
N ASP A 52 0.81 15.63 -4.81
CA ASP A 52 -0.12 16.76 -4.76
C ASP A 52 -0.94 16.85 -6.06
N LYS A 53 -1.79 17.87 -6.18
CA LYS A 53 -2.63 18.10 -7.36
C LYS A 53 -1.86 18.32 -8.67
N ASN A 54 -0.57 18.68 -8.61
CA ASN A 54 0.26 18.98 -9.77
C ASN A 54 1.22 17.82 -10.10
N SER A 55 1.40 16.89 -9.17
CA SER A 55 2.23 15.70 -9.35
C SER A 55 1.71 14.90 -10.52
N GLN A 56 2.62 14.31 -11.29
CA GLN A 56 2.29 13.40 -12.39
C GLN A 56 3.24 12.21 -12.30
N SER A 57 2.80 11.08 -12.84
CA SER A 57 3.60 9.86 -12.92
C SER A 57 4.11 9.33 -11.57
N SER A 58 3.33 9.51 -10.51
CA SER A 58 3.61 8.93 -9.19
C SER A 58 3.09 7.49 -9.08
N LEU A 59 3.34 6.81 -7.96
CA LEU A 59 2.85 5.44 -7.74
C LEU A 59 1.32 5.35 -7.85
N ILE A 60 0.61 6.33 -7.28
CA ILE A 60 -0.86 6.37 -7.32
C ILE A 60 -1.42 6.76 -8.69
N ASP A 61 -0.59 7.29 -9.60
CA ASP A 61 -0.99 7.62 -10.97
C ASP A 61 -0.79 6.44 -11.92
N ASP A 62 0.37 5.79 -11.85
CA ASP A 62 0.80 4.86 -12.89
C ASP A 62 0.69 3.39 -12.49
N VAL A 63 0.79 3.09 -11.19
CA VAL A 63 0.97 1.73 -10.69
C VAL A 63 -0.22 1.30 -9.87
N PHE A 64 -0.51 1.97 -8.75
CA PHE A 64 -1.55 1.63 -7.79
C PHE A 64 -2.70 2.65 -7.88
N ASP A 65 -3.50 2.54 -8.93
CA ASP A 65 -4.48 3.56 -9.34
C ASP A 65 -5.94 3.23 -8.99
N ASN A 66 -6.23 2.07 -8.38
CA ASN A 66 -7.60 1.60 -8.14
C ASN A 66 -7.93 1.50 -6.65
N PHE A 67 -7.82 2.62 -5.93
CA PHE A 67 -8.14 2.68 -4.50
C PHE A 67 -9.65 2.80 -4.25
N CYS A 68 -10.17 1.98 -3.34
CA CYS A 68 -11.55 2.02 -2.84
C CYS A 68 -11.59 2.34 -1.34
N ALA A 69 -12.67 2.99 -0.91
CA ALA A 69 -12.97 3.17 0.51
C ALA A 69 -13.70 1.93 1.04
N MET A 70 -13.06 1.18 1.93
CA MET A 70 -13.61 -0.05 2.53
C MET A 70 -13.69 0.07 4.06
N PRO A 71 -14.32 -0.87 4.81
CA PRO A 71 -14.51 -0.72 6.25
C PRO A 71 -13.23 -0.48 7.04
N TYR A 72 -12.12 -1.07 6.61
CA TYR A 72 -10.81 -0.94 7.24
C TYR A 72 -9.88 0.04 6.50
N GLY A 73 -10.41 1.10 5.89
CA GLY A 73 -9.63 2.16 5.23
C GLY A 73 -9.53 2.00 3.71
N HIS A 74 -8.59 2.72 3.08
CA HIS A 74 -8.31 2.63 1.64
C HIS A 74 -7.74 1.28 1.22
N VAL A 75 -8.24 0.69 0.14
CA VAL A 75 -7.75 -0.60 -0.35
C VAL A 75 -7.55 -0.49 -1.86
N GLU A 76 -6.34 -0.82 -2.32
CA GLU A 76 -6.07 -0.99 -3.74
C GLU A 76 -6.75 -2.30 -4.19
N SER A 77 -7.79 -2.16 -5.03
CA SER A 77 -8.73 -3.25 -5.30
C SER A 77 -8.16 -4.35 -6.20
N ASP A 78 -7.23 -4.01 -7.09
CA ASP A 78 -6.60 -4.99 -7.96
C ASP A 78 -5.64 -5.87 -7.16
N ILE A 79 -4.84 -5.26 -6.26
CA ILE A 79 -3.97 -5.97 -5.32
C ILE A 79 -4.78 -6.81 -4.35
N TYR A 80 -5.88 -6.27 -3.80
CA TYR A 80 -6.74 -7.04 -2.91
C TYR A 80 -7.29 -8.29 -3.61
N THR A 81 -7.70 -8.16 -4.88
CA THR A 81 -8.17 -9.27 -5.71
C THR A 81 -7.05 -10.29 -5.95
N ILE A 82 -5.85 -9.85 -6.32
CA ILE A 82 -4.66 -10.71 -6.52
C ILE A 82 -4.35 -11.52 -5.24
N ILE A 83 -4.39 -10.88 -4.07
CA ILE A 83 -4.18 -11.55 -2.76
C ILE A 83 -5.28 -12.59 -2.52
N LYS A 84 -6.55 -12.22 -2.72
CA LYS A 84 -7.71 -13.10 -2.48
C LYS A 84 -7.71 -14.33 -3.37
N GLU A 85 -7.28 -14.18 -4.62
CA GLU A 85 -7.15 -15.24 -5.60
C GLU A 85 -5.84 -16.04 -5.46
N LYS A 86 -4.99 -15.70 -4.49
CA LYS A 86 -3.69 -16.34 -4.23
C LYS A 86 -2.77 -16.35 -5.46
N ARG A 87 -2.76 -15.25 -6.21
CA ARG A 87 -1.97 -15.08 -7.43
C ARG A 87 -0.62 -14.40 -7.20
N LEU A 88 -0.07 -14.50 -5.98
CA LEU A 88 1.29 -14.05 -5.65
C LEU A 88 2.22 -15.24 -5.77
N ASP A 89 3.27 -15.10 -6.58
CA ASP A 89 4.16 -16.21 -6.93
C ASP A 89 5.41 -16.21 -6.03
N ASN A 90 5.87 -15.02 -5.67
CA ASN A 90 7.18 -14.83 -5.05
C ASN A 90 7.11 -14.50 -3.56
N ILE A 91 5.91 -14.23 -3.04
CA ILE A 91 5.66 -13.96 -1.62
C ILE A 91 4.46 -14.76 -1.11
N SER A 92 4.41 -14.98 0.20
CA SER A 92 3.23 -15.47 0.91
C SER A 92 2.80 -14.41 1.92
N ILE A 93 1.50 -14.13 2.00
CA ILE A 93 0.95 -13.17 2.96
C ILE A 93 -0.40 -13.68 3.49
N ASP A 94 -0.60 -13.57 4.80
CA ASP A 94 -1.83 -13.97 5.49
C ASP A 94 -2.30 -12.89 6.47
N THR A 95 -3.30 -13.20 7.29
CA THR A 95 -3.88 -12.25 8.25
C THR A 95 -2.95 -11.89 9.42
N THR A 96 -1.78 -12.51 9.52
CA THR A 96 -0.82 -12.34 10.61
C THR A 96 0.53 -11.81 10.14
N LYS A 97 1.07 -12.31 9.03
CA LYS A 97 2.43 -11.98 8.57
C LYS A 97 2.61 -12.16 7.07
N SER A 98 3.81 -11.81 6.60
CA SER A 98 4.27 -12.15 5.24
C SER A 98 5.65 -12.79 5.23
N LYS A 99 5.97 -13.43 4.11
CA LYS A 99 7.25 -14.11 3.85
C LYS A 99 7.65 -13.91 2.38
N ILE A 100 8.95 -13.72 2.16
CA ILE A 100 9.56 -13.77 0.83
C ILE A 100 9.90 -15.23 0.49
N ASN A 101 9.33 -15.74 -0.60
CA ASN A 101 9.55 -17.12 -1.07
C ASN A 101 10.66 -17.19 -2.12
N SER A 102 10.76 -16.20 -3.00
CA SER A 102 11.74 -16.16 -4.09
C SER A 102 12.17 -14.73 -4.37
N LEU A 103 13.43 -14.40 -4.08
CA LEU A 103 13.94 -13.03 -4.19
C LEU A 103 14.33 -12.66 -5.62
N ASP A 104 14.97 -13.57 -6.36
CA ASP A 104 15.50 -13.26 -7.70
C ASP A 104 14.43 -12.76 -8.68
N PRO A 105 13.24 -13.40 -8.79
CA PRO A 105 12.20 -12.92 -9.69
C PRO A 105 11.64 -11.54 -9.29
N ILE A 106 11.56 -11.27 -7.97
CA ILE A 106 11.12 -9.96 -7.45
C ILE A 106 12.08 -8.86 -7.89
N LEU A 107 13.39 -9.13 -7.87
CA LEU A 107 14.41 -8.13 -8.20
C LEU A 107 14.66 -7.96 -9.69
N GLN A 108 14.44 -9.00 -10.50
CA GLN A 108 14.79 -9.03 -11.93
C GLN A 108 13.61 -8.73 -12.86
N ASN A 109 12.39 -9.11 -12.49
CA ASN A 109 11.24 -9.04 -13.42
C ASN A 109 10.44 -7.73 -13.30
N ILE A 110 10.68 -6.93 -12.26
CA ILE A 110 10.02 -5.64 -12.08
C ILE A 110 10.66 -4.57 -12.99
N ASP A 111 9.82 -3.70 -13.55
CA ASP A 111 10.28 -2.51 -14.27
C ASP A 111 11.13 -1.60 -13.36
N ASN A 112 12.28 -1.15 -13.87
CA ASN A 112 13.21 -0.33 -13.09
C ASN A 112 12.63 1.05 -12.75
N GLY A 113 11.78 1.63 -13.60
CA GLY A 113 11.08 2.88 -13.32
C GLY A 113 10.13 2.75 -12.14
N VAL A 114 9.35 1.66 -12.09
CA VAL A 114 8.47 1.33 -10.96
C VAL A 114 9.27 1.08 -9.69
N LYS A 115 10.38 0.33 -9.79
CA LYS A 115 11.29 0.06 -8.67
C LYS A 115 11.76 1.35 -8.00
N VAL A 116 12.28 2.28 -8.80
CA VAL A 116 12.76 3.59 -8.32
C VAL A 116 11.65 4.41 -7.67
N LYS A 117 10.41 4.35 -8.19
CA LYS A 117 9.27 5.04 -7.56
C LYS A 117 8.93 4.45 -6.20
N ILE A 118 8.91 3.12 -6.08
CA ILE A 118 8.66 2.44 -4.79
C ILE A 118 9.72 2.82 -3.77
N ASP A 119 11.00 2.73 -4.14
CA ASP A 119 12.12 3.04 -3.25
C ASP A 119 12.04 4.48 -2.74
N LYS A 120 11.89 5.45 -3.66
CA LYS A 120 11.77 6.87 -3.31
C LYS A 120 10.57 7.17 -2.41
N SER A 121 9.42 6.56 -2.68
CA SER A 121 8.23 6.75 -1.86
C SER A 121 8.39 6.15 -0.46
N ILE A 122 9.04 4.99 -0.33
CA ILE A 122 9.35 4.40 0.97
C ILE A 122 10.33 5.28 1.74
N ASP A 123 11.40 5.74 1.10
CA ASP A 123 12.39 6.63 1.74
C ASP A 123 11.75 7.93 2.22
N LEU A 124 10.91 8.56 1.40
CA LEU A 124 10.17 9.76 1.80
C LEU A 124 9.25 9.48 3.01
N LEU A 125 8.57 8.33 3.03
CA LEU A 125 7.71 7.99 4.15
C LEU A 125 8.52 7.69 5.43
N LYS A 126 9.72 7.10 5.30
CA LYS A 126 10.67 6.90 6.39
C LYS A 126 11.16 8.22 6.98
N GLU A 127 11.46 9.21 6.13
CA GLU A 127 11.84 10.55 6.56
C GLU A 127 10.73 11.23 7.37
N ILE A 128 9.46 11.05 6.98
CA ILE A 128 8.30 11.63 7.67
C ILE A 128 7.99 10.89 8.98
N ASN A 129 7.99 9.55 8.94
CA ASN A 129 7.72 8.72 10.11
C ASN A 129 8.34 7.33 9.96
N PHE A 130 9.60 7.19 10.36
CA PHE A 130 10.32 5.92 10.36
C PHE A 130 9.65 4.82 11.19
N ASN A 131 8.95 5.19 12.27
CA ASN A 131 8.28 4.23 13.16
C ASN A 131 6.89 3.82 12.67
N LEU A 132 6.41 4.36 11.54
CA LEU A 132 5.10 3.97 10.97
C LEU A 132 5.02 2.47 10.69
N ILE A 133 6.14 1.85 10.28
CA ILE A 133 6.24 0.40 10.05
C ILE A 133 6.03 -0.42 11.34
N LYS A 134 6.19 0.18 12.52
CA LYS A 134 5.98 -0.47 13.83
C LYS A 134 4.53 -0.41 14.30
N PHE A 135 3.70 0.42 13.69
CA PHE A 135 2.29 0.52 14.07
C PHE A 135 1.59 -0.80 13.79
N SER A 136 0.69 -1.19 14.69
CA SER A 136 -0.20 -2.32 14.48
C SER A 136 -1.11 -2.08 13.27
N SER A 137 -1.72 -3.16 12.77
CA SER A 137 -2.70 -3.04 11.68
C SER A 137 -3.86 -2.12 12.04
N PHE A 138 -4.28 -2.06 13.31
CA PHE A 138 -5.39 -1.22 13.76
C PHE A 138 -5.00 0.25 13.88
N GLU A 139 -3.81 0.57 14.41
CA GLU A 139 -3.30 1.95 14.43
C GLU A 139 -3.17 2.52 13.00
N LEU A 140 -2.74 1.71 12.04
CA LEU A 140 -2.70 2.12 10.63
C LEU A 140 -4.11 2.30 10.03
N VAL A 141 -5.10 1.51 10.47
CA VAL A 141 -6.50 1.71 10.09
C VAL A 141 -7.02 3.03 10.63
N GLU A 142 -6.85 3.30 11.93
CA GLU A 142 -7.25 4.55 12.57
C GLU A 142 -6.60 5.76 11.87
N LEU A 143 -5.31 5.65 11.55
CA LEU A 143 -4.61 6.67 10.79
C LEU A 143 -5.22 6.88 9.40
N SER A 144 -5.52 5.80 8.67
CA SER A 144 -6.15 5.90 7.34
C SER A 144 -7.58 6.47 7.41
N HIS A 145 -8.29 6.26 8.51
CA HIS A 145 -9.64 6.80 8.73
C HIS A 145 -9.66 8.31 8.95
N ARG A 146 -8.51 8.93 9.24
CA ARG A 146 -8.38 10.39 9.38
C ARG A 146 -8.32 11.12 8.04
N TRP A 147 -8.05 10.41 6.95
CA TRP A 147 -8.02 10.99 5.61
C TRP A 147 -9.43 11.26 5.12
N TYR A 148 -9.65 12.46 4.61
CA TYR A 148 -10.96 12.96 4.18
C TYR A 148 -11.53 12.11 3.03
N SER A 149 -10.68 11.68 2.09
CA SER A 149 -11.13 10.85 0.96
C SER A 149 -11.79 9.56 1.42
N TRP A 150 -11.26 8.90 2.45
CA TRP A 150 -11.89 7.71 3.00
C TRP A 150 -13.19 8.05 3.72
N GLN A 151 -13.20 9.06 4.59
CA GLN A 151 -14.38 9.43 5.37
C GLN A 151 -15.57 9.75 4.45
N LYS A 152 -15.34 10.59 3.45
CA LYS A 152 -16.35 10.99 2.47
C LYS A 152 -16.88 9.80 1.70
N ASN A 153 -15.99 8.99 1.11
CA ASN A 153 -16.39 7.91 0.22
C ASN A 153 -16.99 6.72 0.99
N TYR A 154 -16.43 6.34 2.14
CA TYR A 154 -17.02 5.28 2.94
C TYR A 154 -18.40 5.67 3.51
N THR A 155 -18.62 6.96 3.81
CA THR A 155 -19.96 7.46 4.17
C THR A 155 -20.94 7.30 3.01
N LYS A 156 -20.54 7.65 1.78
CA LYS A 156 -21.37 7.43 0.59
C LYS A 156 -21.68 5.94 0.36
N ALA A 157 -20.68 5.07 0.51
CA ALA A 157 -20.85 3.62 0.39
C ALA A 157 -21.94 3.13 1.35
N LYS A 158 -21.84 3.50 2.63
CA LYS A 158 -22.84 3.14 3.66
C LYS A 158 -24.25 3.65 3.32
N LEU A 159 -24.38 4.89 2.86
CA LEU A 159 -25.69 5.45 2.45
C LEU A 159 -26.30 4.73 1.25
N SER A 160 -25.48 4.15 0.37
CA SER A 160 -25.91 3.36 -0.78
C SER A 160 -26.14 1.87 -0.47
N GLY A 161 -25.97 1.44 0.78
CA GLY A 161 -26.05 0.01 1.15
C GLY A 161 -24.88 -0.84 0.67
N SER A 162 -23.77 -0.21 0.28
CA SER A 162 -22.51 -0.86 -0.12
C SER A 162 -21.46 -0.74 0.99
N PHE A 163 -20.46 -1.62 0.97
CA PHE A 163 -19.28 -1.55 1.83
C PHE A 163 -18.01 -1.12 1.10
N SER A 164 -18.12 -0.78 -0.18
CA SER A 164 -17.01 -0.30 -0.99
C SER A 164 -17.49 0.74 -1.99
N ILE A 165 -16.67 1.77 -2.21
CA ILE A 165 -16.83 2.69 -3.34
C ILE A 165 -15.44 3.14 -3.82
N PRO A 166 -15.22 3.29 -5.14
CA PRO A 166 -13.98 3.85 -5.67
C PRO A 166 -13.70 5.26 -5.16
N ILE A 167 -12.43 5.56 -4.93
CA ILE A 167 -11.92 6.89 -4.55
C ILE A 167 -11.16 7.45 -5.76
N SER A 168 -11.48 8.68 -6.15
CA SER A 168 -10.71 9.35 -7.21
C SER A 168 -9.28 9.65 -6.74
N ILE A 169 -8.29 9.38 -7.60
CA ILE A 169 -6.89 9.72 -7.34
C ILE A 169 -6.71 11.23 -7.13
N ASP A 170 -7.47 12.07 -7.85
CA ASP A 170 -7.45 13.52 -7.64
C ASP A 170 -7.87 13.93 -6.23
N GLU A 171 -8.79 13.17 -5.61
CA GLU A 171 -9.24 13.43 -4.25
C GLU A 171 -8.13 13.14 -3.24
N ILE A 172 -7.43 12.01 -3.40
CA ILE A 172 -6.29 11.61 -2.57
C ILE A 172 -5.11 12.58 -2.73
N LYS A 173 -4.88 13.09 -3.93
CA LYS A 173 -3.81 14.05 -4.20
C LYS A 173 -4.06 15.42 -3.58
N ARG A 174 -5.31 15.88 -3.55
CA ARG A 174 -5.69 17.22 -3.09
C ARG A 174 -5.81 17.34 -1.56
N GLU A 175 -5.95 16.23 -0.85
CA GLU A 175 -6.12 16.27 0.59
C GLU A 175 -4.78 16.37 1.36
N ILE A 176 -4.92 16.79 2.62
CA ILE A 176 -3.83 16.79 3.59
C ILE A 176 -3.47 15.34 3.92
N LYS A 177 -2.18 15.03 3.83
CA LYS A 177 -1.65 13.69 4.05
C LYS A 177 -1.24 13.53 5.50
N ILE A 178 -1.68 12.44 6.13
CA ILE A 178 -1.51 12.20 7.56
C ILE A 178 -0.76 10.88 7.75
N TYR A 179 0.39 10.96 8.43
CA TYR A 179 1.30 9.82 8.65
C TYR A 179 1.66 9.59 10.12
N GLN A 180 0.99 10.30 11.03
CA GLN A 180 1.25 10.26 12.48
C GLN A 180 -0.10 10.33 13.22
N LEU A 181 -0.19 9.65 14.38
CA LEU A 181 -1.35 9.69 15.27
C LEU A 181 -1.32 10.94 16.14
#